data_AF-A0A0Q7QIR2-F1
#
_entry.id   AF-A0A0Q7QIR2-F1
#
_cell.length_a   1.000
_cell.length_b   1.000
_cell.length_c   1.000
_cell.angle_alpha   90.00
_cell.angle_beta   90.00
_cell.angle_gamma   90.00
#
_symmetry.space_group_name_H-M   'P 1'
#
loop_
_entity.id
_entity.type
_entity.pdbx_description
1 polymer ?
#
loop_
_entity_poly.entity_id
_entity_poly.type
_entity_poly.pdbx_seq_one_letter_code
_entity_poly.pdbx_strand_id
1 'polypeptide(L)'
;MLAALLFVTKVGMMLSAQADGQSAYDKDKFSKAAKAFGDNASLNVMEAWISPFNEGAAKQRDEDYDGALEKYDDALKDVPDDKECTVRINIALVHEVLGDTAAEKPDGEAALKSWQTGRDALAEADCPTDAGERTDDAKAVDERLRQKIEQEKQKQQENPPPPKKDDKKEKKKQEKLKKQKEKLEKRNDKGRVDRKKSQDFEDYDYDSDPGYEW
;
A
#
# COMPACT_ATOMS: atom_id res chain seq x y z
N MET A 1 -4.10 21.94 36.12
CA MET A 1 -4.64 22.80 35.04
C MET A 1 -3.91 22.59 33.71
N LEU A 2 -2.58 22.65 33.63
CA LEU A 2 -1.85 22.48 32.36
C LEU A 2 -2.17 21.15 31.62
N ALA A 3 -2.17 20.02 32.33
CA ALA A 3 -2.51 18.72 31.73
C ALA A 3 -3.95 18.67 31.18
N ALA A 4 -4.91 19.27 31.88
CA ALA A 4 -6.29 19.36 31.41
C ALA A 4 -6.42 20.25 30.15
N LEU A 5 -5.67 21.36 30.09
CA LEU A 5 -5.62 22.21 28.90
C LEU A 5 -4.99 21.49 27.70
N LEU A 6 -3.88 20.76 27.90
CA LEU A 6 -3.26 19.97 26.84
C LEU A 6 -4.20 18.87 26.33
N PHE A 7 -4.93 18.21 27.23
CA PHE A 7 -5.92 17.22 26.88
C PHE A 7 -7.06 17.81 26.04
N VAL A 8 -7.66 18.93 26.49
CA VAL A 8 -8.72 19.63 25.74
C VAL A 8 -8.24 20.07 24.36
N THR A 9 -7.01 20.62 24.27
CA THR A 9 -6.41 21.00 22.99
C THR A 9 -6.24 19.82 22.05
N LYS A 10 -5.73 18.68 22.56
CA LYS A 10 -5.54 17.46 21.75
C LYS A 10 -6.88 16.93 21.23
N VAL A 11 -7.89 16.86 22.09
CA VAL A 11 -9.24 16.42 21.71
C VAL A 11 -9.86 17.38 20.70
N GLY A 12 -9.68 18.69 20.88
CA GLY A 12 -10.14 19.70 19.92
C GLY A 12 -9.51 19.55 18.54
N MET A 13 -8.20 19.30 18.47
CA MET A 13 -7.49 19.04 17.21
C MET A 13 -8.00 17.75 16.55
N MET A 14 -8.18 16.68 17.33
CA MET A 14 -8.69 15.40 16.85
C MET A 14 -10.08 15.56 16.20
N LEU A 15 -11.00 16.22 16.89
CA LEU A 15 -12.37 16.45 16.40
C LEU A 15 -12.39 17.36 15.16
N SER A 16 -11.52 18.38 15.11
CA SER A 16 -11.39 19.25 13.93
C SER A 16 -10.92 18.46 12.71
N ALA A 17 -9.87 17.65 12.85
CA ALA A 17 -9.33 16.86 11.75
C ALA A 17 -10.36 15.84 11.22
N GLN A 18 -11.11 15.18 12.13
CA GLN A 18 -12.20 14.30 11.77
C GLN A 18 -13.32 15.04 11.01
N ALA A 19 -13.72 16.22 11.48
CA ALA A 19 -14.77 17.02 10.84
C ALA A 19 -14.32 17.55 9.46
N ASP A 20 -13.06 17.97 9.33
CA ASP A 20 -12.47 18.42 8.07
C ASP A 20 -12.38 17.27 7.06
N GLY A 21 -11.99 16.07 7.53
CA GLY A 21 -11.97 14.85 6.74
C GLY A 21 -13.35 14.48 6.21
N GLN A 22 -14.36 14.44 7.08
CA GLN A 22 -15.73 14.14 6.68
C GLN A 22 -16.28 15.18 5.70
N SER A 23 -16.13 16.46 6.02
CA SER A 23 -16.58 17.57 5.15
C SER A 23 -15.90 17.57 3.78
N ALA A 24 -14.64 17.13 3.70
CA ALA A 24 -13.94 16.95 2.43
C ALA A 24 -14.45 15.72 1.68
N TYR A 25 -14.68 14.60 2.38
CA TYR A 25 -15.20 13.36 1.81
C TYR A 25 -16.59 13.56 1.19
N ASP A 26 -17.49 14.25 1.91
CA ASP A 26 -18.86 14.56 1.46
C ASP A 26 -18.90 15.50 0.24
N LYS A 27 -17.79 16.21 -0.03
CA LYS A 27 -17.63 17.11 -1.19
C LYS A 27 -16.81 16.48 -2.30
N ASP A 28 -16.62 15.17 -2.27
CA ASP A 28 -15.79 14.39 -3.20
C ASP A 28 -14.34 14.88 -3.32
N LYS A 29 -13.82 15.53 -2.26
CA LYS A 29 -12.41 15.97 -2.19
C LYS A 29 -11.57 14.91 -1.49
N PHE A 30 -11.51 13.72 -2.09
CA PHE A 30 -10.98 12.52 -1.44
C PHE A 30 -9.51 12.63 -1.02
N SER A 31 -8.62 13.13 -1.87
CA SER A 31 -7.24 13.42 -1.48
C SER A 31 -7.13 14.34 -0.24
N LYS A 32 -7.99 15.36 -0.13
CA LYS A 32 -8.04 16.24 1.05
C LYS A 32 -8.59 15.50 2.27
N ALA A 33 -9.62 14.67 2.09
CA ALA A 33 -10.18 13.86 3.14
C ALA A 33 -9.14 12.88 3.71
N ALA A 34 -8.43 12.17 2.84
CA ALA A 34 -7.36 11.25 3.22
C ALA A 34 -6.29 11.96 4.04
N LYS A 35 -5.84 13.16 3.62
CA LYS A 35 -4.87 13.94 4.39
C LYS A 35 -5.41 14.29 5.79
N ALA A 36 -6.64 14.79 5.89
CA ALA A 36 -7.22 15.19 7.17
C ALA A 36 -7.41 14.00 8.12
N PHE A 37 -7.86 12.85 7.62
CA PHE A 37 -7.94 11.62 8.39
C PHE A 37 -6.55 11.08 8.80
N GLY A 38 -5.56 11.14 7.91
CA GLY A 38 -4.19 10.72 8.21
C GLY A 38 -3.51 11.60 9.27
N ASP A 39 -3.72 12.92 9.21
CA ASP A 39 -3.22 13.86 10.23
C ASP A 39 -3.78 13.52 11.63
N ASN A 40 -4.99 12.95 11.69
CA ASN A 40 -5.65 12.54 12.91
C ASN A 40 -5.11 11.22 13.52
N ALA A 41 -4.36 10.41 12.75
CA ALA A 41 -3.89 9.09 13.21
C ALA A 41 -2.98 9.18 14.45
N SER A 42 -2.19 10.25 14.55
CA SER A 42 -1.33 10.51 15.72
C SER A 42 -2.08 11.07 16.94
N LEU A 43 -3.30 11.56 16.74
CA LEU A 43 -4.13 12.19 17.76
C LEU A 43 -5.11 11.20 18.38
N ASN A 44 -5.71 10.33 17.56
CA ASN A 44 -6.71 9.36 17.99
C ASN A 44 -6.06 8.10 18.59
N VAL A 45 -5.83 8.12 19.90
CA VAL A 45 -5.25 6.99 20.64
C VAL A 45 -6.31 6.05 21.23
N MET A 46 -7.58 6.47 21.30
CA MET A 46 -8.64 5.67 21.91
C MET A 46 -9.27 4.70 20.90
N GLU A 47 -9.41 5.13 19.65
CA GLU A 47 -9.91 4.30 18.56
C GLU A 47 -8.92 4.38 17.39
N ALA A 48 -7.70 3.86 17.62
CA ALA A 48 -6.56 4.01 16.71
C ALA A 48 -6.82 3.51 15.28
N TRP A 49 -7.74 2.55 15.11
CA TRP A 49 -8.15 2.01 13.82
C TRP A 49 -9.02 2.95 12.97
N ILE A 50 -9.73 3.92 13.56
CA ILE A 50 -10.70 4.76 12.83
C ILE A 50 -10.03 5.70 11.83
N SER A 51 -8.90 6.31 12.23
CA SER A 51 -8.13 7.19 11.35
C SER A 51 -7.64 6.48 10.09
N PRO A 52 -6.90 5.35 10.20
CA PRO A 52 -6.45 4.61 9.03
C PRO A 52 -7.63 4.03 8.24
N PHE A 53 -8.71 3.59 8.89
CA PHE A 53 -9.92 3.15 8.17
C PHE A 53 -10.53 4.27 7.29
N ASN A 54 -10.71 5.46 7.85
CA ASN A 54 -11.26 6.61 7.11
C ASN A 54 -10.30 7.13 6.03
N GLU A 55 -9.00 7.13 6.32
CA GLU A 55 -7.97 7.46 5.32
C GLU A 55 -8.02 6.46 4.16
N GLY A 56 -8.11 5.15 4.44
CA GLY A 56 -8.25 4.10 3.45
C GLY A 56 -9.51 4.27 2.60
N ALA A 57 -10.66 4.56 3.22
CA ALA A 57 -11.90 4.84 2.49
C ALA A 57 -11.78 6.05 1.56
N ALA A 58 -11.15 7.13 2.02
CA ALA A 58 -10.88 8.29 1.16
C ALA A 58 -9.95 7.91 0.00
N LYS A 59 -8.85 7.20 0.25
CA LYS A 59 -7.92 6.74 -0.79
C LYS A 59 -8.57 5.83 -1.82
N GLN A 60 -9.44 4.90 -1.38
CA GLN A 60 -10.21 4.04 -2.28
C GLN A 60 -11.09 4.87 -3.24
N ARG A 61 -11.72 5.94 -2.73
CA ARG A 61 -12.54 6.85 -3.54
C ARG A 61 -11.71 7.77 -4.44
N ASP A 62 -10.46 8.03 -4.07
CA ASP A 62 -9.45 8.73 -4.87
C ASP A 62 -8.75 7.81 -5.89
N GLU A 63 -9.18 6.54 -5.99
CA GLU A 63 -8.59 5.49 -6.84
C GLU A 63 -7.13 5.11 -6.48
N ASP A 64 -6.64 5.54 -5.32
CA ASP A 64 -5.38 5.12 -4.71
C ASP A 64 -5.57 3.78 -4.00
N TYR A 65 -5.77 2.70 -4.77
CA TYR A 65 -6.09 1.38 -4.24
C TYR A 65 -4.96 0.76 -3.40
N ASP A 66 -3.71 0.93 -3.83
CA ASP A 66 -2.55 0.44 -3.07
C ASP A 66 -2.44 1.15 -1.72
N GLY A 67 -2.60 2.48 -1.70
CA GLY A 67 -2.64 3.25 -0.47
C GLY A 67 -3.86 2.93 0.39
N ALA A 68 -5.01 2.61 -0.21
CA ALA A 68 -6.19 2.19 0.54
C ALA A 68 -5.94 0.87 1.28
N LEU A 69 -5.36 -0.13 0.60
CA LEU A 69 -5.02 -1.43 1.20
C LEU A 69 -4.01 -1.27 2.35
N GLU A 70 -2.95 -0.46 2.17
CA GLU A 70 -1.99 -0.17 3.25
C GLU A 70 -2.70 0.37 4.50
N LYS A 71 -3.67 1.27 4.31
CA LYS A 71 -4.41 1.88 5.43
C LYS A 71 -5.44 0.96 6.05
N TYR A 72 -6.05 0.07 5.27
CA TYR A 72 -6.89 -0.97 5.87
C TYR A 72 -6.07 -1.99 6.66
N ASP A 73 -4.88 -2.36 6.20
CA ASP A 73 -3.94 -3.19 6.97
C ASP A 73 -3.50 -2.50 8.26
N ASP A 74 -3.28 -1.18 8.24
CA ASP A 74 -3.05 -0.39 9.46
C ASP A 74 -4.27 -0.44 10.41
N ALA A 75 -5.48 -0.31 9.88
CA ALA A 75 -6.69 -0.38 10.69
C ALA A 75 -6.90 -1.77 11.33
N LEU A 76 -6.59 -2.85 10.61
CA LEU A 76 -6.71 -4.23 11.11
C LEU A 76 -5.84 -4.51 12.35
N LYS A 77 -4.77 -3.73 12.59
CA LYS A 77 -3.88 -3.92 13.74
C LYS A 77 -4.55 -3.59 15.08
N ASP A 78 -5.49 -2.64 15.07
CA ASP A 78 -6.08 -2.05 16.28
C ASP A 78 -7.61 -2.12 16.29
N VAL A 79 -8.24 -2.67 15.24
CA VAL A 79 -9.70 -2.78 15.15
C VAL A 79 -10.22 -3.80 16.16
N PRO A 80 -11.29 -3.49 16.91
CA PRO A 80 -11.98 -4.49 17.72
C PRO A 80 -12.62 -5.59 16.87
N ASP A 81 -12.68 -6.82 17.39
CA ASP A 81 -13.26 -7.99 16.70
C ASP A 81 -14.66 -7.71 16.14
N ASP A 82 -15.52 -6.99 16.89
CA ASP A 82 -16.89 -6.64 16.47
C ASP A 82 -16.97 -5.60 15.33
N LYS A 83 -15.82 -5.04 14.94
CA LYS A 83 -15.66 -4.07 13.84
C LYS A 83 -14.74 -4.56 12.74
N GLU A 84 -14.02 -5.67 12.92
CA GLU A 84 -13.04 -6.19 11.97
C GLU A 84 -13.64 -6.40 10.57
N CYS A 85 -14.87 -6.93 10.50
CA CYS A 85 -15.56 -7.13 9.22
C CYS A 85 -15.82 -5.83 8.45
N THR A 86 -15.96 -4.68 9.12
CA THR A 86 -16.10 -3.39 8.44
C THR A 86 -14.84 -3.06 7.63
N VAL A 87 -13.66 -3.36 8.17
CA VAL A 87 -12.38 -3.14 7.49
C VAL A 87 -12.22 -4.16 6.35
N ARG A 88 -12.47 -5.44 6.62
CA ARG A 88 -12.34 -6.53 5.64
C ARG A 88 -13.29 -6.41 4.44
N ILE A 89 -14.51 -5.91 4.64
CA ILE A 89 -15.43 -5.60 3.53
C ILE A 89 -14.81 -4.57 2.58
N ASN A 90 -14.16 -3.53 3.11
CA ASN A 90 -13.53 -2.53 2.25
C ASN A 90 -12.31 -3.09 1.51
N ILE A 91 -11.50 -3.94 2.16
CA ILE A 91 -10.43 -4.69 1.49
C ILE A 91 -11.00 -5.52 0.32
N ALA A 92 -12.09 -6.24 0.55
CA ALA A 92 -12.75 -7.04 -0.48
C ALA A 92 -13.27 -6.18 -1.65
N LEU A 93 -13.83 -5.00 -1.37
CA LEU A 93 -14.28 -4.04 -2.39
C LEU A 93 -13.11 -3.48 -3.21
N VAL A 94 -11.97 -3.16 -2.59
CA VAL A 94 -10.78 -2.73 -3.34
C VAL A 94 -10.29 -3.85 -4.27
N HIS A 95 -10.23 -5.09 -3.75
CA HIS A 95 -9.84 -6.25 -4.54
C HIS A 95 -10.81 -6.59 -5.67
N GLU A 96 -12.10 -6.29 -5.50
CA GLU A 96 -13.07 -6.36 -6.59
C GLU A 96 -12.71 -5.43 -7.73
N VAL A 97 -12.47 -4.15 -7.44
CA VAL A 97 -12.13 -3.14 -8.46
C VAL A 97 -10.80 -3.46 -9.15
N LEU A 98 -9.79 -3.87 -8.38
CA LEU A 98 -8.51 -4.32 -8.93
C LEU A 98 -8.68 -5.54 -9.85
N GLY A 99 -9.55 -6.47 -9.46
CA GLY A 99 -9.86 -7.64 -10.28
C GLY A 99 -10.61 -7.27 -11.56
N ASP A 100 -11.57 -6.35 -11.47
CA ASP A 100 -12.33 -5.84 -12.61
C ASP A 100 -11.41 -5.14 -13.62
N THR A 101 -10.50 -4.30 -13.13
CA THR A 101 -9.47 -3.65 -13.96
C THR A 101 -8.55 -4.68 -14.60
N ALA A 102 -8.18 -5.74 -13.87
CA ALA A 102 -7.33 -6.80 -14.38
C ALA A 102 -8.04 -7.71 -15.39
N ALA A 103 -9.36 -7.85 -15.32
CA ALA A 103 -10.17 -8.67 -16.23
C ALA A 103 -10.25 -8.09 -17.65
N GLU A 104 -9.86 -6.82 -17.82
CA GLU A 104 -9.69 -6.21 -19.15
C GLU A 104 -8.50 -6.81 -19.93
N LYS A 105 -7.61 -7.55 -19.24
CA LYS A 105 -6.44 -8.19 -19.84
C LYS A 105 -6.74 -9.61 -20.32
N PRO A 106 -6.09 -10.10 -21.40
CA PRO A 106 -6.47 -11.36 -22.04
C PRO A 106 -6.27 -12.64 -21.24
N ASP A 107 -5.45 -12.64 -20.18
CA ASP A 107 -5.13 -13.86 -19.43
C ASP A 107 -6.02 -14.08 -18.20
N GLY A 108 -6.74 -13.05 -17.72
CA GLY A 108 -7.65 -13.10 -16.56
C GLY A 108 -7.01 -13.56 -15.24
N GLU A 109 -5.73 -13.92 -15.19
CA GLU A 109 -5.10 -14.53 -14.01
C GLU A 109 -4.98 -13.53 -12.86
N ALA A 110 -4.60 -12.29 -13.19
CA ALA A 110 -4.55 -11.21 -12.21
C ALA A 110 -5.95 -10.87 -11.66
N ALA A 111 -7.00 -10.99 -12.48
CA ALA A 111 -8.38 -10.78 -12.05
C ALA A 111 -8.82 -11.85 -11.05
N LEU A 112 -8.63 -13.13 -11.41
CA LEU A 112 -8.91 -14.27 -10.56
C LEU A 112 -8.18 -14.17 -9.22
N LYS A 113 -6.89 -13.81 -9.25
CA LYS A 113 -6.10 -13.63 -8.03
C LYS A 113 -6.69 -12.53 -7.16
N SER A 114 -6.98 -11.35 -7.72
CA SER A 114 -7.49 -10.23 -6.93
C SER A 114 -8.85 -10.55 -6.31
N TRP A 115 -9.80 -11.08 -7.09
CA TRP A 115 -11.10 -11.46 -6.54
C TRP A 115 -11.00 -12.54 -5.47
N GLN A 116 -10.11 -13.54 -5.65
CA GLN A 116 -9.90 -14.55 -4.63
C GLN A 116 -9.33 -13.93 -3.35
N THR A 117 -8.36 -13.02 -3.44
CA THR A 117 -7.83 -12.29 -2.27
C THR A 117 -8.93 -11.49 -1.56
N GLY A 118 -9.85 -10.87 -2.30
CA GLY A 118 -11.01 -10.20 -1.70
C GLY A 118 -11.92 -11.16 -0.93
N ARG A 119 -12.12 -12.39 -1.42
CA ARG A 119 -12.88 -13.43 -0.71
C ARG A 119 -12.14 -13.96 0.52
N ASP A 120 -10.83 -14.15 0.41
CA ASP A 120 -9.99 -14.61 1.52
C ASP A 120 -10.02 -13.58 2.66
N ALA A 121 -9.99 -12.28 2.34
CA ALA A 121 -10.12 -11.20 3.31
C ALA A 121 -11.44 -11.28 4.11
N LEU A 122 -12.55 -11.68 3.49
CA LEU A 122 -13.83 -11.90 4.16
C LEU A 122 -13.85 -13.19 5.01
N ALA A 123 -13.12 -14.23 4.59
CA ALA A 123 -13.10 -15.52 5.26
C ALA A 123 -12.28 -15.52 6.57
N GLU A 124 -11.20 -14.74 6.64
CA GLU A 124 -10.26 -14.76 7.76
C GLU A 124 -10.85 -14.38 9.13
N ALA A 125 -11.92 -13.59 9.19
CA ALA A 125 -12.56 -13.18 10.45
C ALA A 125 -13.92 -13.83 10.69
N ASP A 126 -14.24 -14.92 9.97
CA ASP A 126 -15.61 -15.45 9.92
C ASP A 126 -16.61 -14.29 9.73
N CYS A 127 -16.34 -13.43 8.74
CA CYS A 127 -17.29 -12.39 8.32
C CYS A 127 -18.57 -12.90 7.61
N PRO A 128 -19.02 -14.17 7.74
CA PRO A 128 -20.43 -14.48 7.57
C PRO A 128 -21.26 -14.20 8.83
N THR A 129 -22.45 -13.64 8.61
CA THR A 129 -23.65 -13.68 9.47
C THR A 129 -23.70 -12.92 10.79
N ASP A 130 -22.58 -12.58 11.44
CA ASP A 130 -22.63 -12.16 12.86
C ASP A 130 -22.14 -10.71 13.11
N ALA A 131 -21.53 -10.06 12.12
CA ALA A 131 -20.92 -8.73 12.19
C ALA A 131 -21.89 -7.52 12.28
N GLY A 132 -23.12 -7.71 12.74
CA GLY A 132 -24.12 -6.65 12.88
C GLY A 132 -24.75 -6.18 11.55
N GLU A 133 -25.18 -4.90 11.48
CA GLU A 133 -25.98 -4.29 10.40
C GLU A 133 -25.39 -4.38 8.98
N ARG A 134 -24.13 -4.80 8.82
CA ARG A 134 -23.41 -4.89 7.52
C ARG A 134 -23.10 -6.33 7.09
N THR A 135 -23.69 -7.33 7.72
CA THR A 135 -23.53 -8.75 7.36
C THR A 135 -24.05 -9.07 5.95
N ASP A 136 -25.10 -8.38 5.51
CA ASP A 136 -25.64 -8.52 4.16
C ASP A 136 -24.69 -7.92 3.11
N ASP A 137 -23.94 -6.86 3.45
CA ASP A 137 -22.90 -6.30 2.57
C ASP A 137 -21.80 -7.34 2.30
N ALA A 138 -21.29 -7.99 3.34
CA ALA A 138 -20.22 -9.00 3.20
C ALA A 138 -20.65 -10.17 2.31
N LYS A 139 -21.86 -10.71 2.53
CA LYS A 139 -22.43 -11.78 1.69
C LYS A 139 -22.62 -11.34 0.25
N ALA A 140 -23.15 -10.13 0.05
CA ALA A 140 -23.36 -9.59 -1.30
C ALA A 140 -22.03 -9.39 -2.03
N VAL A 141 -20.96 -8.98 -1.34
CA VAL A 141 -19.61 -8.89 -1.92
C VAL A 141 -19.04 -10.28 -2.23
N ASP A 142 -19.10 -11.24 -1.30
CA ASP A 142 -18.62 -12.61 -1.54
C ASP A 142 -19.31 -13.25 -2.76
N GLU A 143 -20.64 -13.09 -2.87
CA GLU A 143 -21.42 -13.64 -3.97
C GLU A 143 -21.04 -12.99 -5.32
N ARG A 144 -20.88 -11.66 -5.38
CA ARG A 144 -20.40 -10.99 -6.59
C ARG A 144 -19.00 -11.48 -7.00
N LEU A 145 -18.08 -11.61 -6.03
CA LEU A 145 -16.73 -12.10 -6.28
C LEU A 145 -16.75 -13.56 -6.79
N ARG A 146 -17.59 -14.43 -6.21
CA ARG A 146 -17.81 -15.80 -6.70
C ARG A 146 -18.26 -15.81 -8.15
N GLN A 147 -19.26 -14.99 -8.48
CA GLN A 147 -19.80 -14.91 -9.83
C GLN A 147 -18.75 -14.43 -10.83
N LYS A 148 -17.98 -13.39 -10.49
CA LYS A 148 -16.87 -12.90 -11.33
C LYS A 148 -15.80 -13.97 -11.58
N ILE A 149 -15.40 -14.69 -10.53
CA ILE A 149 -14.43 -15.79 -10.62
C ILE A 149 -14.95 -16.90 -11.55
N GLU A 150 -16.20 -17.32 -11.39
CA GLU A 150 -16.79 -18.37 -12.22
C GLU A 150 -16.89 -17.94 -13.69
N GLN A 151 -17.37 -16.73 -13.95
CA GLN A 151 -17.45 -16.17 -15.31
C GLN A 151 -16.08 -16.10 -15.98
N GLU A 152 -15.04 -15.67 -15.27
CA GLU A 152 -13.70 -15.55 -15.84
C GLU A 152 -13.05 -16.91 -16.11
N LYS A 153 -13.30 -17.91 -15.24
CA LYS A 153 -12.89 -19.30 -15.51
C LYS A 153 -13.57 -19.88 -16.76
N GLN A 154 -14.85 -19.59 -16.97
CA GLN A 154 -15.58 -20.00 -18.18
C GLN A 154 -15.00 -19.34 -19.43
N LYS A 155 -14.72 -18.02 -19.39
CA LYS A 155 -14.06 -17.32 -20.50
C LYS A 155 -12.70 -17.93 -20.87
N GLN A 156 -11.90 -18.30 -19.87
CA GLN A 156 -10.59 -18.94 -20.09
C GLN A 156 -10.71 -20.36 -20.69
N GLN A 157 -11.81 -21.07 -20.43
CA GLN A 157 -12.06 -22.38 -21.05
C GLN A 157 -12.52 -22.24 -22.51
N GLU A 158 -13.38 -21.26 -22.81
CA GLU A 158 -13.89 -21.01 -24.16
C GLU A 158 -12.82 -20.38 -25.08
N ASN A 159 -12.00 -19.47 -24.54
CA ASN A 159 -10.93 -18.79 -25.26
C ASN A 159 -9.62 -18.91 -24.48
N PRO A 160 -8.94 -20.07 -24.52
CA PRO A 160 -7.71 -20.28 -23.80
C PRO A 160 -6.67 -19.24 -24.24
N PRO A 161 -6.02 -18.55 -23.28
CA PRO A 161 -5.02 -17.55 -23.62
C PRO A 161 -3.90 -18.19 -24.43
N PRO A 162 -3.31 -17.47 -25.41
CA PRO A 162 -2.19 -17.98 -26.18
C PRO A 162 -1.10 -18.45 -25.21
N PRO A 163 -0.45 -19.61 -25.47
CA PRO A 163 0.52 -20.18 -24.56
C PRO A 163 1.54 -19.11 -24.18
N LYS A 164 1.66 -18.85 -22.86
CA LYS A 164 2.59 -17.86 -22.31
C LYS A 164 3.97 -18.09 -22.95
N LYS A 165 4.49 -17.08 -23.65
CA LYS A 165 5.84 -17.12 -24.23
C LYS A 165 6.86 -17.17 -23.09
N ASP A 166 7.17 -18.37 -22.62
CA ASP A 166 8.36 -18.76 -21.83
C ASP A 166 8.91 -17.64 -20.93
N ASP A 167 8.45 -17.60 -19.67
CA ASP A 167 8.97 -16.77 -18.56
C ASP A 167 10.50 -16.81 -18.41
N LYS A 168 11.17 -17.79 -19.02
CA LYS A 168 12.63 -17.88 -19.15
C LYS A 168 13.25 -16.66 -19.84
N LYS A 169 12.58 -16.00 -20.79
CA LYS A 169 13.14 -14.84 -21.50
C LYS A 169 13.11 -13.59 -20.61
N GLU A 170 12.09 -13.45 -19.78
CA GLU A 170 11.91 -12.33 -18.85
C GLU A 170 12.76 -12.49 -17.59
N LYS A 171 12.85 -13.71 -17.02
CA LYS A 171 13.86 -14.05 -15.98
C LYS A 171 15.29 -13.81 -16.46
N LYS A 172 15.65 -14.23 -17.68
CA LYS A 172 16.98 -13.94 -18.26
C LYS A 172 17.23 -12.44 -18.44
N LYS A 173 16.20 -11.67 -18.81
CA LYS A 173 16.31 -10.20 -18.96
C LYS A 173 16.52 -9.52 -17.61
N GLN A 174 15.77 -9.92 -16.57
CA GLN A 174 15.94 -9.40 -15.21
C GLN A 174 17.30 -9.79 -14.60
N GLU A 175 17.74 -11.04 -14.76
CA GLU A 175 19.04 -11.50 -14.28
C GLU A 175 20.19 -10.76 -14.99
N LYS A 176 20.05 -10.50 -16.29
CA LYS A 176 21.02 -9.69 -17.06
C LYS A 176 21.04 -8.24 -16.61
N LEU A 177 19.88 -7.66 -16.26
CA LEU A 177 19.77 -6.30 -15.73
C LEU A 177 20.45 -6.18 -14.36
N LYS A 178 20.22 -7.16 -13.48
CA LYS A 178 20.84 -7.23 -12.15
C LYS A 178 22.37 -7.32 -12.26
N LYS A 179 22.89 -8.20 -13.13
CA LYS A 179 24.33 -8.30 -13.42
C LYS A 179 24.92 -7.02 -14.00
N GLN A 180 24.16 -6.25 -14.79
CA GLN A 180 24.61 -4.95 -15.29
C GLN A 180 24.67 -3.89 -14.20
N LYS A 181 23.66 -3.82 -13.31
CA LYS A 181 23.66 -2.90 -12.16
C LYS A 181 24.83 -3.16 -11.22
N GLU A 182 25.07 -4.42 -10.84
CA GLU A 182 26.21 -4.79 -9.99
C GLU A 182 27.56 -4.40 -10.63
N LYS A 183 27.70 -4.53 -11.96
CA LYS A 183 28.90 -4.08 -12.68
C LYS A 183 29.04 -2.55 -12.75
N LEU A 184 27.93 -1.82 -12.77
CA LEU A 184 27.93 -0.36 -12.70
C LEU A 184 28.33 0.12 -11.31
N GLU A 185 27.76 -0.46 -10.26
CA GLU A 185 28.09 -0.16 -8.86
C GLU A 185 29.57 -0.43 -8.56
N LYS A 186 30.08 -1.62 -8.91
CA LYS A 186 31.52 -1.93 -8.74
C LYS A 186 32.44 -0.94 -9.46
N ARG A 187 32.04 -0.43 -10.63
CA ARG A 187 32.81 0.58 -11.37
C ARG A 187 32.74 1.94 -10.71
N ASN A 188 31.57 2.34 -10.21
CA ASN A 188 31.38 3.58 -9.48
C ASN A 188 32.19 3.57 -8.17
N ASP A 189 32.18 2.45 -7.44
CA ASP A 189 32.94 2.26 -6.21
C ASP A 189 34.45 2.32 -6.46
N LYS A 190 34.92 1.59 -7.48
CA LYS A 190 36.33 1.67 -7.89
C LYS A 190 36.73 3.09 -8.25
N GLY A 191 35.92 3.81 -9.03
CA GLY A 191 36.15 5.21 -9.35
C GLY A 191 36.15 6.12 -8.12
N ARG A 192 35.36 5.80 -7.08
CA ARG A 192 35.36 6.52 -5.80
C ARG A 192 36.65 6.28 -5.02
N VAL A 193 37.12 5.03 -4.98
CA VAL A 193 38.38 4.65 -4.33
C VAL A 193 39.58 5.28 -5.04
N ASP A 194 39.61 5.23 -6.37
CA ASP A 194 40.69 5.82 -7.18
C ASP A 194 40.75 7.35 -7.00
N ARG A 195 39.60 8.04 -6.96
CA ARG A 195 39.53 9.48 -6.64
C ARG A 195 40.05 9.78 -5.25
N LYS A 196 39.67 8.98 -4.25
CA LYS A 196 40.14 9.17 -2.87
C LYS A 196 41.66 8.95 -2.77
N LYS A 197 42.18 7.91 -3.41
CA LYS A 197 43.62 7.63 -3.44
C LYS A 197 44.42 8.72 -4.16
N SER A 198 43.86 9.33 -5.21
CA SER A 198 44.48 10.47 -5.89
C SER A 198 44.55 11.70 -4.98
N GLN A 199 43.51 11.96 -4.20
CA GLN A 199 43.49 13.06 -3.22
C GLN A 199 44.47 12.80 -2.05
N ASP A 200 44.52 11.56 -1.56
CA ASP A 200 45.45 11.17 -0.49
C ASP A 200 46.93 11.21 -0.95
N PHE A 201 47.22 11.12 -2.26
CA PHE A 201 48.58 11.21 -2.80
C PHE A 201 49.04 12.67 -3.01
N GLU A 202 48.10 13.60 -3.28
CA GLU A 202 48.40 15.04 -3.39
C GLU A 202 48.69 15.67 -2.01
N ASP A 203 48.18 15.11 -0.91
CA ASP A 203 48.43 15.59 0.46
C ASP A 203 49.75 15.09 1.06
N TYR A 204 50.40 14.07 0.47
CA TYR A 204 51.66 13.51 1.00
C TYR A 204 52.94 14.19 0.46
N ASP A 205 52.83 15.05 -0.56
CA ASP A 205 53.99 15.68 -1.21
C ASP A 205 54.30 17.11 -0.71
N TYR A 206 53.66 17.56 0.39
CA TYR A 206 53.89 18.90 0.98
C TYR A 206 54.70 18.88 2.28
N ASP A 207 55.02 17.71 2.85
CA ASP A 207 55.67 17.59 4.18
C ASP A 207 57.05 16.88 4.16
N SER A 208 57.82 17.00 3.08
CA SER A 208 59.25 16.68 3.12
C SER A 208 60.07 17.65 2.28
N ASP A 209 60.31 18.84 2.84
CA ASP A 209 61.52 19.61 2.55
C ASP A 209 62.43 19.58 3.80
N PRO A 210 63.51 18.78 3.82
CA PRO A 210 64.53 18.90 4.84
C PRO A 210 65.38 20.13 4.51
N GLY A 211 65.10 21.22 5.23
CA GLY A 211 65.83 22.47 5.11
C GLY A 211 67.35 22.27 5.20
N TYR A 212 68.05 22.81 4.19
CA TYR A 212 69.47 23.12 4.27
C TYR A 212 69.67 24.61 3.98
N GLU A 213 69.94 25.37 5.05
CA GLU A 213 70.67 26.63 4.98
C GLU A 213 72.18 26.33 5.15
N TRP A 214 72.98 26.98 4.30
CA TRP A 214 74.44 27.09 4.20
C TRP A 214 75.33 26.58 5.34
#